data_AF-A0A3N4HL28-F1
#
_entry.id   AF-A0A3N4HL28-F1
#
_cell.length_a   1.000
_cell.length_b   1.000
_cell.length_c   1.000
_cell.angle_alpha   90.00
_cell.angle_beta   90.00
_cell.angle_gamma   90.00
#
_symmetry.space_group_name_H-M   'P 1'
#
loop_
_entity.id
_entity.type
_entity.pdbx_description
1 polymer ?
#
loop_
_entity_poly.entity_id
_entity_poly.type
_entity_poly.pdbx_seq_one_letter_code
_entity_poly.pdbx_strand_id
1 'polypeptide(L)'
;PHYKTASEVATLLFLHQRTAIPVPQVYYYDSSSDNELCFEWILMERVEGVALHQVWGRDDMGIQRMAGVVESVAGCVKQLQDIRFPAIGSLY
;
A
#
# COMPACT_ATOMS: atom_id res chain seq x y z
N PRO A 1 -7.73 -14.60 9.84
CA PRO A 1 -6.33 -14.11 9.84
C PRO A 1 -5.67 -14.39 8.48
N HIS A 2 -5.22 -15.64 8.24
CA HIS A 2 -4.48 -16.05 7.03
C HIS A 2 -4.82 -15.34 5.72
N TYR A 3 -6.08 -15.45 5.28
CA TYR A 3 -6.51 -14.89 3.98
C TYR A 3 -6.35 -13.37 3.89
N LYS A 4 -6.45 -12.64 5.00
CA LYS A 4 -6.24 -11.20 5.03
C LYS A 4 -4.78 -10.85 4.76
N THR A 5 -3.85 -11.41 5.53
CA THR A 5 -2.42 -11.15 5.39
C THR A 5 -1.91 -11.60 4.03
N ALA A 6 -2.33 -12.78 3.59
CA ALA A 6 -1.96 -13.29 2.28
C ALA A 6 -2.49 -12.39 1.14
N SER A 7 -3.73 -11.88 1.26
CA SER A 7 -4.29 -10.92 0.29
C SER A 7 -3.56 -9.57 0.30
N GLU A 8 -3.15 -9.07 1.46
CA GLU A 8 -2.39 -7.83 1.60
C GLU A 8 -1.02 -7.95 0.90
N VAL A 9 -0.29 -9.04 1.18
CA VAL A 9 1.00 -9.32 0.53
C VAL A 9 0.84 -9.50 -0.97
N ALA A 10 -0.15 -10.28 -1.43
CA ALA A 10 -0.43 -10.46 -2.85
C ALA A 10 -0.72 -9.13 -3.55
N THR A 11 -1.46 -8.23 -2.89
CA THR A 11 -1.77 -6.90 -3.42
C THR A 11 -0.53 -6.01 -3.50
N LEU A 12 0.30 -5.97 -2.45
CA LEU A 12 1.54 -5.19 -2.44
C LEU A 12 2.51 -5.66 -3.53
N LEU A 13 2.72 -6.97 -3.66
CA LEU A 13 3.57 -7.56 -4.70
C LEU A 13 3.03 -7.26 -6.10
N PHE A 14 1.72 -7.38 -6.30
CA PHE A 14 1.09 -7.08 -7.58
C PHE A 14 1.27 -5.60 -7.96
N LEU A 15 1.00 -4.67 -7.03
CA LEU A 15 1.15 -3.24 -7.29
C LEU A 15 2.61 -2.85 -7.58
N HIS A 16 3.54 -3.40 -6.82
CA HIS A 16 4.98 -3.20 -7.02
C HIS A 16 5.44 -3.64 -8.42
N GLN A 17 4.89 -4.73 -8.94
CA GLN A 17 5.26 -5.26 -10.27
C GLN A 17 4.53 -4.58 -11.44
N ARG A 18 3.32 -4.04 -11.22
CA ARG A 18 2.42 -3.62 -12.30
C ARG A 18 2.23 -2.11 -12.42
N THR A 19 2.61 -1.35 -11.40
CA THR A 19 2.38 0.10 -11.35
C THR A 19 3.64 0.84 -10.93
N ALA A 20 3.66 2.15 -11.11
CA ALA A 20 4.68 3.03 -10.57
C ALA A 20 4.32 3.57 -9.17
N ILE A 21 3.25 3.04 -8.55
CA ILE A 21 2.79 3.49 -7.23
C ILE A 21 3.84 3.07 -6.20
N PRO A 22 4.37 3.99 -5.37
CA PRO A 22 5.32 3.65 -4.33
C PRO A 22 4.59 2.88 -3.22
N VAL A 23 4.79 1.57 -3.18
CA VAL A 23 4.31 0.67 -2.12
C VAL A 23 5.52 0.06 -1.41
N PRO A 24 5.43 -0.22 -0.10
CA PRO A 24 6.54 -0.81 0.66
C PRO A 24 6.92 -2.18 0.09
N GLN A 25 8.22 -2.44 0.00
CA GLN A 25 8.72 -3.76 -0.38
C GLN A 25 8.47 -4.79 0.74
N VAL A 26 7.81 -5.90 0.42
CA VAL A 26 7.70 -7.05 1.34
C VAL A 26 8.99 -7.87 1.30
N TYR A 27 9.61 -8.10 2.45
CA TYR A 27 10.82 -8.92 2.58
C TYR A 27 10.48 -10.37 2.94
N TYR A 28 9.66 -10.55 3.98
CA TYR A 28 9.21 -11.85 4.47
C TYR A 28 7.80 -11.71 5.03
N TYR A 29 7.05 -12.80 5.06
CA TYR A 29 5.77 -12.85 5.75
C TYR A 29 5.45 -14.28 6.12
N ASP A 30 4.59 -14.44 7.11
CA ASP A 30 3.90 -15.70 7.38
C ASP A 30 2.45 -15.38 7.76
N SER A 31 1.51 -15.88 6.97
CA SER A 31 0.08 -15.67 7.20
C SER A 31 -0.53 -16.76 8.11
N SER A 32 0.23 -17.81 8.43
CA SER A 32 -0.18 -18.84 9.38
C SER A 32 -0.05 -18.34 10.83
N SER A 33 -0.78 -18.97 11.74
CA SER A 33 -0.51 -18.90 13.17
C SER A 33 0.34 -20.09 13.67
N ASP A 34 0.69 -21.02 12.77
CA ASP A 34 1.56 -22.16 13.05
C ASP A 34 3.03 -21.76 12.80
N ASN A 35 3.51 -20.80 13.59
CA ASN A 35 4.88 -20.33 13.58
C ASN A 35 5.32 -19.96 14.99
N GLU A 36 6.61 -19.64 15.17
CA GLU A 36 7.20 -19.34 16.48
C GLU A 36 6.53 -18.17 17.21
N LEU A 37 5.89 -17.26 16.48
CA LEU A 37 5.19 -16.12 17.03
C LEU A 37 3.73 -16.44 17.37
N CYS A 38 3.19 -17.56 16.88
CA CYS A 38 1.79 -17.98 17.02
C CYS A 38 0.77 -16.97 16.45
N PHE A 39 1.21 -16.08 15.55
CA PHE A 39 0.37 -15.09 14.86
C PHE A 39 0.89 -14.79 13.45
N GLU A 40 0.02 -14.21 12.62
CA GLU A 40 0.36 -13.76 11.28
C GLU A 40 1.20 -12.48 11.29
N TRP A 41 2.19 -12.38 10.41
CA TRP A 41 3.09 -11.23 10.35
C TRP A 41 3.60 -10.94 8.93
N ILE A 42 3.98 -9.68 8.71
CA ILE A 42 4.65 -9.20 7.48
C ILE A 42 5.88 -8.39 7.92
N LEU A 43 7.05 -8.75 7.42
CA LEU A 43 8.25 -7.92 7.48
C LEU A 43 8.41 -7.19 6.14
N MET A 44 8.36 -5.86 6.17
CA MET A 44 8.38 -5.02 4.98
C MET A 44 9.17 -3.73 5.21
N GLU A 45 9.46 -3.02 4.13
CA GLU A 45 10.12 -1.73 4.11
C GLU A 45 9.41 -0.71 5.03
N ARG A 46 10.22 -0.01 5.83
CA ARG A 46 9.76 1.16 6.57
C ARG A 46 9.84 2.38 5.67
N VAL A 47 8.68 2.90 5.27
CA VAL A 47 8.59 4.14 4.49
C VAL A 47 8.86 5.33 5.41
N GLU A 48 9.86 6.14 5.06
CA GLU A 48 10.15 7.38 5.78
C GLU A 48 9.13 8.48 5.41
N GLY A 49 8.61 9.17 6.42
CA GLY A 49 7.63 10.23 6.22
C GLY A 49 6.69 10.41 7.40
N VAL A 50 5.68 11.23 7.19
CA VAL A 50 4.60 11.49 8.16
C VAL A 50 3.26 11.22 7.50
N ALA A 51 2.28 10.79 8.29
CA ALA A 51 0.95 10.57 7.77
C ALA A 51 0.33 11.89 7.31
N LEU A 52 -0.25 11.91 6.10
CA LEU A 52 -0.74 13.14 5.47
C LEU A 52 -1.68 13.94 6.38
N HIS A 53 -2.60 13.27 7.09
CA HIS A 53 -3.55 13.92 8.00
C HIS A 53 -2.87 14.73 9.11
N GLN A 54 -1.64 14.40 9.48
CA GLN A 54 -0.91 15.12 10.51
C GLN A 54 -0.49 16.49 10.02
N VAL A 55 -0.17 16.63 8.74
CA VAL A 55 0.36 17.87 8.13
C VAL A 55 -0.64 18.60 7.24
N TRP A 56 -1.75 17.95 6.88
CA TRP A 56 -2.77 18.51 5.99
C TRP A 56 -3.39 19.78 6.55
N GLY A 57 -3.33 20.87 5.79
CA GLY A 57 -3.92 22.15 6.18
C GLY A 57 -3.18 22.91 7.30
N ARG A 58 -1.99 22.44 7.72
CA ARG A 58 -1.10 23.25 8.55
C ARG A 58 -0.60 24.47 7.77
N ASP A 59 -0.32 25.55 8.49
CA ASP A 59 0.12 26.83 7.93
C ASP A 59 1.39 26.71 7.07
N ASP A 60 2.23 25.70 7.32
CA ASP A 60 3.48 25.44 6.63
C ASP A 60 3.35 24.59 5.34
N MET A 61 2.20 23.96 5.10
CA MET A 61 1.99 23.14 3.91
C MET A 61 1.76 24.01 2.67
N GLY A 62 0.92 25.05 2.78
CA GLY A 62 0.58 25.96 1.68
C GLY A 62 -0.19 25.29 0.53
N ILE A 63 -0.99 26.09 -0.19
CA ILE A 63 -1.93 25.57 -1.20
C ILE A 63 -1.25 24.82 -2.35
N GLN A 64 -0.05 25.24 -2.75
CA GLN A 64 0.69 24.63 -3.86
C GLN A 64 1.17 23.21 -3.53
N ARG A 65 1.66 22.96 -2.29
CA ARG A 65 2.04 21.60 -1.89
C ARG A 65 0.82 20.71 -1.74
N MET A 66 -0.28 21.25 -1.21
CA MET A 66 -1.55 20.51 -1.14
C MET A 66 -2.02 20.07 -2.52
N ALA A 67 -2.00 20.99 -3.50
CA ALA A 67 -2.33 20.67 -4.89
C ALA A 67 -1.43 19.55 -5.45
N GLY A 68 -0.12 19.62 -5.26
CA GLY A 68 0.80 18.57 -5.71
C GLY A 68 0.56 17.20 -5.06
N VAL A 69 0.13 17.17 -3.78
CA VAL A 69 -0.29 15.92 -3.14
C VAL A 69 -1.56 15.37 -3.76
N VAL A 70 -2.57 16.21 -4.02
CA VAL A 70 -3.80 15.78 -4.69
C VAL A 70 -3.51 15.23 -6.08
N GLU A 71 -2.65 15.89 -6.85
CA GLU A 71 -2.20 15.42 -8.16
C GLU A 71 -1.50 14.06 -8.06
N SER A 72 -0.63 13.87 -7.06
CA SER A 72 0.06 12.59 -6.83
C SER A 72 -0.93 11.47 -6.49
N VAL A 73 -1.89 11.73 -5.60
CA VAL A 73 -2.94 10.77 -5.23
C VAL A 73 -3.84 10.44 -6.42
N ALA A 74 -4.23 11.45 -7.21
CA ALA A 74 -5.00 11.25 -8.43
C ALA A 74 -4.23 10.39 -9.45
N GLY A 75 -2.91 10.58 -9.55
CA GLY A 75 -2.03 9.74 -10.36
C GLY A 75 -2.03 8.27 -9.93
N CYS A 76 -2.00 7.99 -8.62
CA CYS A 76 -2.14 6.64 -8.09
C CYS A 76 -3.51 6.04 -8.41
N VAL A 77 -4.60 6.78 -8.17
CA VAL A 77 -5.97 6.32 -8.44
C VAL A 77 -6.16 6.00 -9.92
N LYS A 78 -5.64 6.85 -10.82
CA LYS A 78 -5.66 6.61 -12.26
C LYS A 78 -4.97 5.28 -12.62
N GLN A 79 -3.76 5.05 -12.11
CA GLN A 79 -3.03 3.80 -12.38
C GLN A 79 -3.79 2.58 -11.87
N LEU A 80 -4.38 2.64 -10.67
CA LEU A 80 -5.22 1.56 -10.15
C LEU A 80 -6.44 1.31 -11.03
N GLN A 81 -7.08 2.39 -11.49
CA GLN A 81 -8.24 2.32 -12.37
C GLN A 81 -7.90 1.70 -13.74
N ASP A 82 -6.68 1.87 -14.24
CA ASP A 82 -6.26 1.31 -15.53
C ASP A 82 -6.02 -0.22 -15.48
N ILE A 83 -5.92 -0.79 -14.29
CA ILE A 83 -5.79 -2.25 -14.11
C ILE A 83 -7.12 -2.93 -14.46
N ARG A 84 -7.03 -4.06 -15.19
CA ARG A 84 -8.19 -4.88 -15.55
C ARG A 84 -8.04 -6.26 -14.95
N PHE A 85 -9.10 -6.71 -14.27
CA PHE A 85 -9.18 -8.06 -13.71
C PHE A 85 -10.17 -8.91 -14.52
N PRO A 86 -9.85 -10.19 -14.76
CA PRO A 86 -10.75 -11.10 -15.47
C PRO A 86 -11.93 -11.57 -14.61
N ALA A 87 -11.86 -11.40 -13.28
CA ALA A 87 -12.87 -11.80 -12.32
C ALA A 87 -12.86 -10.88 -11.09
N ILE A 88 -13.93 -10.97 -10.29
CA ILE A 88 -14.06 -10.30 -8.99
C ILE A 88 -13.55 -11.25 -7.92
N GLY A 89 -12.75 -10.75 -6.97
CA GLY A 89 -12.20 -11.55 -5.87
C GLY A 89 -10.94 -10.95 -5.26
N SER A 90 -10.17 -11.76 -4.53
CA SER A 90 -8.83 -11.45 -4.05
C SER A 90 -7.76 -11.82 -5.07
N LEU A 91 -6.59 -11.19 -4.95
CA LEU A 91 -5.39 -11.56 -5.71
C LEU A 91 -4.62 -12.74 -5.11
N TYR A 92 -4.98 -13.13 -3.88
CA TYR A 92 -4.58 -14.38 -3.24
C TYR A 92 -5.61 -15.47 -3.51
#